data_AF-A0A537A9D9-F1
#
_entry.id   AF-A0A537A9D9-F1
#
_cell.length_a   1.000
_cell.length_b   1.000
_cell.length_c   1.000
_cell.angle_alpha   90.00
_cell.angle_beta   90.00
_cell.angle_gamma   90.00
#
_symmetry.space_group_name_H-M   'P 1'
#
loop_
_entity.id
_entity.type
_entity.pdbx_description
1 polymer ?
#
loop_
_entity_poly.entity_id
_entity_poly.type
_entity_poly.pdbx_seq_one_letter_code
_entity_poly.pdbx_strand_id
1 'polypeptide(L)'
;MSKAAVVALALATLVPGIVRADNVVTVPASGIVKVKSAYSVPETIARIKKDVADKGIRFFQEVDQQKLAADAGIKLRPSTLLVFGNPPLGTLFVSANPLAGLDWPVRVLVLEDENGD
;
A
#
# COMPACT_ATOMS: atom_id res chain seq x y z
N MET A 1 11.90 -43.08 49.41
CA MET A 1 11.88 -42.53 48.04
C MET A 1 10.58 -41.77 47.84
N SER A 2 10.67 -40.65 47.12
CA SER A 2 9.88 -39.43 47.28
C SER A 2 8.37 -39.54 46.96
N LYS A 3 7.56 -38.80 47.74
CA LYS A 3 6.16 -38.46 47.44
C LYS A 3 6.12 -37.52 46.22
N ALA A 4 5.15 -37.69 45.33
CA ALA A 4 4.83 -36.69 44.32
C ALA A 4 3.38 -36.20 44.51
N ALA A 5 3.26 -34.88 44.55
CA ALA A 5 2.12 -34.12 45.02
C ALA A 5 1.13 -33.80 43.87
N VAL A 6 -0.13 -33.67 44.25
CA VAL A 6 -1.17 -33.00 43.47
C VAL A 6 -0.92 -31.50 43.52
N VAL A 7 -0.89 -30.83 42.37
CA VAL A 7 -1.04 -29.37 42.29
C VAL A 7 -2.11 -29.09 41.24
N ALA A 8 -3.29 -28.69 41.71
CA ALA A 8 -4.23 -27.90 40.96
C ALA A 8 -3.96 -26.42 41.30
N LEU A 9 -3.80 -25.56 40.30
CA LEU A 9 -3.88 -24.12 40.48
C LEU A 9 -4.67 -23.49 39.33
N ALA A 10 -5.58 -22.60 39.70
CA ALA A 10 -6.67 -22.08 38.90
C ALA A 10 -6.32 -20.83 38.06
N LEU A 11 -7.10 -20.66 36.99
CA LEU A 11 -7.62 -19.41 36.41
C LEU A 11 -6.63 -18.32 35.93
N ALA A 12 -6.49 -18.23 34.62
CA ALA A 12 -6.42 -16.93 33.94
C ALA A 12 -7.59 -16.86 32.97
N THR A 13 -8.56 -16.00 33.26
CA THR A 13 -9.59 -15.62 32.30
C THR A 13 -8.89 -15.02 31.09
N LEU A 14 -8.88 -15.74 29.98
CA LEU A 14 -8.47 -15.21 28.70
C LEU A 14 -9.47 -14.10 28.36
N VAL A 15 -9.11 -12.85 28.58
CA VAL A 15 -9.81 -11.73 27.95
C VAL A 15 -9.46 -11.89 26.47
N PRO A 16 -10.41 -12.23 25.58
CA PRO A 16 -10.13 -12.07 24.17
C PRO A 16 -10.04 -10.56 23.97
N GLY A 17 -8.80 -10.07 23.92
CA GLY A 17 -8.53 -8.76 23.36
C GLY A 17 -9.11 -8.78 21.96
N ILE A 18 -10.29 -8.18 21.80
CA ILE A 18 -10.83 -7.85 20.50
C ILE A 18 -9.81 -6.88 19.91
N VAL A 19 -8.91 -7.41 19.08
CA VAL A 19 -8.17 -6.60 18.14
C VAL A 19 -9.26 -6.04 17.22
N ARG A 20 -9.68 -4.81 17.49
CA ARG A 20 -10.57 -4.06 16.62
C ARG A 20 -9.82 -3.86 15.32
N ALA A 21 -10.15 -4.66 14.31
CA ALA A 21 -9.76 -4.43 12.94
C ALA A 21 -10.58 -3.23 12.42
N ASP A 22 -10.32 -2.03 12.95
CA ASP A 22 -11.05 -0.82 12.58
C ASP A 22 -10.74 -0.35 11.16
N ASN A 23 -9.74 -0.96 10.51
CA ASN A 23 -9.32 -0.63 9.15
C ASN A 23 -9.43 -1.84 8.22
N VAL A 24 -10.63 -2.42 8.07
CA VAL A 24 -10.91 -3.22 6.89
C VAL A 24 -11.08 -2.27 5.71
N VAL A 25 -10.02 -2.11 4.92
CA VAL A 25 -10.10 -1.42 3.63
C VAL A 25 -11.03 -2.25 2.74
N THR A 26 -12.26 -1.78 2.57
CA THR A 26 -13.20 -2.41 1.63
C THR A 26 -12.66 -2.18 0.23
N VAL A 27 -12.26 -3.25 -0.45
CA VAL A 27 -11.89 -3.19 -1.86
C VAL A 27 -13.20 -3.05 -2.64
N PRO A 28 -13.45 -1.91 -3.32
CA PRO A 28 -14.66 -1.75 -4.11
C PRO A 28 -14.63 -2.69 -5.32
N ALA A 29 -15.79 -2.91 -5.94
CA ALA A 29 -15.89 -3.74 -7.16
C ALA A 29 -15.00 -3.24 -8.31
N SER A 30 -14.59 -1.97 -8.30
CA SER A 30 -13.62 -1.41 -9.25
C SER A 30 -12.18 -1.89 -9.04
N GLY A 31 -11.87 -2.52 -7.91
CA GLY A 31 -10.50 -2.91 -7.54
C GLY A 31 -9.59 -1.75 -7.17
N ILE A 32 -10.11 -0.53 -7.10
CA ILE A 32 -9.33 0.69 -6.83
C ILE A 32 -9.66 1.22 -5.44
N VAL A 33 -8.69 1.16 -4.54
CA VAL A 33 -8.78 1.83 -3.22
C VAL A 33 -8.39 3.30 -3.39
N LYS A 34 -9.25 4.20 -2.89
CA LYS A 34 -8.99 5.64 -2.85
C LYS A 34 -8.83 6.09 -1.40
N VAL A 35 -7.80 6.90 -1.16
CA VAL A 35 -7.53 7.51 0.14
C VAL A 35 -7.21 8.98 -0.08
N LYS A 36 -7.92 9.87 0.61
CA LYS A 36 -7.63 11.31 0.57
C LYS A 36 -6.33 11.59 1.32
N SER A 37 -5.41 12.32 0.70
CA SER A 37 -4.21 12.80 1.38
C SER A 37 -4.52 14.04 2.22
N ALA A 38 -3.83 14.19 3.34
CA ALA A 38 -3.86 15.42 4.12
C ALA A 38 -2.83 16.46 3.62
N TYR A 39 -2.09 16.13 2.56
CA TYR A 39 -0.98 16.91 2.04
C TYR A 39 -1.19 17.24 0.56
N SER A 40 -0.51 18.27 0.07
CA SER A 40 -0.49 18.60 -1.36
C SER A 40 0.01 17.42 -2.21
N VAL A 41 -0.31 17.41 -3.50
CA VAL A 41 0.16 16.37 -4.44
C VAL A 41 1.70 16.22 -4.40
N PRO A 42 2.52 17.30 -4.50
CA PRO A 42 3.98 17.17 -4.43
C PRO A 42 4.48 16.62 -3.09
N GLU A 43 3.89 17.04 -1.97
CA GLU A 43 4.28 16.54 -0.65
C GLU A 43 3.90 15.07 -0.46
N THR A 44 2.72 14.68 -0.93
CA THR A 44 2.25 13.28 -0.91
C THR A 44 3.21 12.37 -1.69
N ILE A 45 3.61 12.80 -2.90
CA ILE A 45 4.59 12.07 -3.72
C ILE A 45 5.93 11.94 -2.97
N ALA A 46 6.44 13.04 -2.41
CA ALA A 46 7.71 13.02 -1.68
C ALA A 46 7.68 12.08 -0.46
N ARG A 47 6.58 12.09 0.30
CA ARG A 47 6.37 11.20 1.45
C ARG A 47 6.30 9.73 1.04
N ILE A 48 5.53 9.40 -0.01
CA ILE A 48 5.46 8.03 -0.53
C ILE A 48 6.83 7.54 -0.97
N LYS A 49 7.58 8.36 -1.73
CA LYS A 49 8.94 7.99 -2.19
C LYS A 49 9.89 7.77 -1.02
N LYS A 50 9.80 8.60 0.01
CA LYS A 50 10.56 8.42 1.25
C LYS A 50 10.20 7.12 1.94
N ASP A 51 8.92 6.84 2.15
CA ASP A 51 8.47 5.61 2.82
C ASP A 51 8.87 4.34 2.04
N VAL A 52 8.81 4.39 0.70
CA VAL A 52 9.28 3.31 -0.19
C VAL A 52 10.78 3.08 0.01
N ALA A 53 11.58 4.14 0.02
CA ALA A 53 13.02 4.07 0.20
C ALA A 53 13.40 3.56 1.62
N ASP A 54 12.78 4.10 2.67
CA ASP A 54 13.02 3.72 4.06
C ASP A 54 12.71 2.24 4.31
N LYS A 55 11.75 1.67 3.56
CA LYS A 55 11.40 0.23 3.61
C LYS A 55 12.28 -0.65 2.73
N GLY A 56 13.28 -0.09 2.05
CA GLY A 56 14.14 -0.83 1.10
C GLY A 56 13.37 -1.38 -0.11
N ILE A 57 12.21 -0.82 -0.43
CA ILE A 57 11.40 -1.21 -1.59
C ILE A 57 11.99 -0.51 -2.83
N ARG A 58 12.07 -1.23 -3.96
CA ARG A 58 12.61 -0.67 -5.18
C ARG A 58 11.60 0.29 -5.80
N PHE A 59 12.02 1.53 -6.01
CA PHE A 59 11.31 2.48 -6.86
C PHE A 59 11.63 2.20 -8.34
N PHE A 60 10.62 2.05 -9.18
CA PHE A 60 10.81 1.77 -10.61
C PHE A 60 10.64 3.01 -11.47
N GLN A 61 9.54 3.76 -11.28
CA GLN A 61 9.20 4.86 -12.16
C GLN A 61 8.31 5.89 -11.47
N GLU A 62 8.49 7.14 -11.87
CA GLU A 62 7.57 8.25 -11.66
C GLU A 62 7.14 8.76 -13.04
N VAL A 63 5.83 8.86 -13.27
CA VAL A 63 5.27 9.40 -14.52
C VAL A 63 4.43 10.62 -14.16
N ASP A 64 4.98 11.81 -14.39
CA ASP A 64 4.26 13.07 -14.28
C ASP A 64 3.35 13.23 -15.51
N GLN A 65 2.09 12.82 -15.36
CA GLN A 65 1.11 12.85 -16.43
C GLN A 65 0.65 14.27 -16.72
N GLN A 66 0.66 15.17 -15.71
CA GLN A 66 0.36 16.58 -15.91
C GLN A 66 1.39 17.22 -16.85
N LYS A 67 2.68 16.98 -16.60
CA LYS A 67 3.74 17.47 -17.46
C LYS A 67 3.64 16.90 -18.87
N LEU A 68 3.42 15.59 -19.01
CA LEU A 68 3.24 14.97 -20.34
C LEU A 68 2.07 15.57 -21.11
N ALA A 69 0.95 15.86 -20.43
CA ALA A 69 -0.19 16.53 -21.03
C ALA A 69 0.16 17.98 -21.43
N ALA A 70 0.83 18.73 -20.56
CA ALA A 70 1.24 20.11 -20.83
C ALA A 70 2.19 20.20 -22.04
N ASP A 71 3.16 19.28 -22.15
CA ASP A 71 4.08 19.19 -23.28
C ASP A 71 3.34 18.90 -24.61
N ALA A 72 2.15 18.30 -24.54
CA ALA A 72 1.25 18.07 -25.67
C ALA A 72 0.16 19.16 -25.85
N GLY A 73 0.22 20.27 -25.09
CA GLY A 73 -0.76 21.35 -25.14
C GLY A 73 -2.12 21.01 -24.49
N ILE A 74 -2.20 19.93 -23.72
CA ILE A 74 -3.40 19.47 -23.03
C ILE A 74 -3.35 19.93 -21.57
N LYS A 75 -4.41 20.60 -21.10
CA LYS A 75 -4.54 20.95 -19.68
C LYS A 75 -4.97 19.71 -18.88
N LEU A 76 -4.15 19.32 -17.91
CA LEU A 76 -4.47 18.28 -16.94
C LEU A 76 -4.24 18.80 -15.52
N ARG A 77 -5.11 18.41 -14.59
CA ARG A 77 -4.87 18.61 -13.15
C ARG A 77 -3.63 17.82 -12.71
N PRO A 78 -3.01 18.15 -11.56
CA PRO A 78 -1.91 17.34 -11.01
C PRO A 78 -2.26 15.85 -11.03
N SER A 79 -1.41 15.04 -11.65
CA SER A 79 -1.59 13.59 -11.77
C SER A 79 -0.24 12.93 -12.00
N THR A 80 0.19 12.10 -11.05
CA THR A 80 1.49 11.44 -11.09
C THR A 80 1.33 9.97 -10.71
N LEU A 81 1.76 9.08 -11.61
CA LEU A 81 1.81 7.64 -11.35
C LEU A 81 3.17 7.28 -10.74
N LEU A 82 3.13 6.63 -9.58
CA LEU A 82 4.28 6.06 -8.89
C LEU A 82 4.25 4.54 -9.03
N VAL A 83 5.39 3.98 -9.42
CA VAL A 83 5.55 2.55 -9.67
C VAL A 83 6.73 2.02 -8.87
N PHE A 84 6.48 1.04 -7.99
CA PHE A 84 7.49 0.49 -7.08
C PHE A 84 7.15 -0.94 -6.65
N GLY A 85 8.10 -1.67 -6.08
CA GLY A 85 7.86 -3.04 -5.61
C GLY A 85 9.10 -3.75 -5.10
N ASN A 86 8.91 -4.97 -4.59
CA ASN A 86 9.99 -5.85 -4.15
C ASN A 86 10.27 -6.89 -5.25
N PRO A 87 11.43 -6.87 -5.93
CA PRO A 87 11.68 -7.77 -7.06
C PRO A 87 11.63 -9.27 -6.71
N PRO A 88 12.27 -9.76 -5.62
CA PRO A 88 12.09 -11.15 -5.19
C PRO A 88 10.62 -11.59 -5.06
N LEU A 89 9.80 -10.79 -4.35
CA LEU A 89 8.37 -11.11 -4.20
C LEU A 89 7.62 -11.04 -5.53
N GLY A 90 7.93 -10.03 -6.35
CA GLY A 90 7.37 -9.86 -7.68
C GLY A 90 7.59 -11.06 -8.58
N THR A 91 8.83 -11.56 -8.63
CA THR A 91 9.17 -12.74 -9.44
C THR A 91 8.42 -13.99 -8.99
N LEU A 92 8.15 -14.15 -7.68
CA LEU A 92 7.34 -15.27 -7.19
C LEU A 92 5.88 -15.20 -7.68
N PHE A 93 5.28 -13.99 -7.73
CA PHE A 93 3.94 -13.82 -8.29
C PHE A 93 3.91 -14.18 -9.78
N VAL A 94 4.88 -13.70 -10.55
CA VAL A 94 4.98 -13.98 -12.00
C VAL A 94 5.26 -15.47 -12.27
N SER A 95 6.08 -16.13 -11.44
CA SER A 95 6.33 -17.57 -11.57
C SER A 95 5.09 -18.41 -11.25
N ALA A 96 4.30 -18.02 -10.25
CA ALA A 96 3.07 -18.73 -9.88
C ALA A 96 1.95 -18.54 -10.92
N ASN A 97 1.84 -17.34 -11.48
CA ASN A 97 0.93 -17.03 -12.58
C ASN A 97 1.61 -16.02 -13.53
N PRO A 98 2.03 -16.43 -14.74
CA PRO A 98 2.69 -15.53 -15.69
C PRO A 98 1.89 -14.26 -16.01
N LEU A 99 0.55 -14.33 -15.99
CA LEU A 99 -0.31 -13.17 -16.26
C LEU A 99 -0.27 -12.13 -15.13
N ALA A 100 0.20 -12.49 -13.94
CA ALA A 100 0.42 -11.54 -12.84
C ALA A 100 1.47 -10.47 -13.20
N GLY A 101 2.29 -10.68 -14.24
CA GLY A 101 3.19 -9.67 -14.79
C GLY A 101 2.48 -8.45 -15.39
N LEU A 102 1.17 -8.52 -15.68
CA LEU A 102 0.37 -7.35 -16.07
C LEU A 102 0.04 -6.45 -14.87
N ASP A 103 -0.09 -7.05 -13.69
CA ASP A 103 -0.48 -6.36 -12.46
C ASP A 103 0.72 -5.95 -11.59
N TRP A 104 1.83 -6.67 -11.71
CA TRP A 104 3.09 -6.32 -11.04
C TRP A 104 3.95 -5.43 -11.94
N PRO A 105 4.57 -4.36 -11.41
CA PRO A 105 4.71 -3.96 -10.00
C PRO A 105 3.52 -3.14 -9.44
N VAL A 106 3.60 -2.77 -8.15
CA VAL A 106 2.57 -1.94 -7.49
C VAL A 106 2.51 -0.57 -8.14
N ARG A 107 1.27 -0.09 -8.33
CA ARG A 107 0.95 1.23 -8.90
C ARG A 107 0.19 2.06 -7.87
N VAL A 108 0.63 3.29 -7.65
CA VAL A 108 -0.08 4.30 -6.86
C VAL A 108 -0.23 5.55 -7.72
N LEU A 109 -1.47 6.00 -7.90
CA LEU A 109 -1.76 7.26 -8.60
C LEU A 109 -2.04 8.34 -7.56
N VAL A 110 -1.22 9.39 -7.57
CA VAL A 110 -1.47 10.60 -6.79
C VAL A 110 -2.03 11.65 -7.75
N LEU A 111 -3.25 12.09 -7.52
CA LEU A 111 -3.94 13.03 -8.40
C LEU A 111 -4.71 14.05 -7.58
N GLU A 112 -5.00 15.18 -8.20
CA GLU A 112 -5.95 16.18 -7.71
C GLU A 112 -7.30 15.98 -8.40
N ASP A 113 -8.35 15.81 -7.59
CA ASP A 113 -9.71 15.64 -8.10
C ASP A 113 -10.36 16.97 -8.50
N GLU A 114 -11.66 16.96 -8.83
CA GLU A 114 -12.38 18.16 -9.26
C GLU A 114 -12.60 19.19 -8.15
N ASN A 115 -12.50 18.78 -6.89
CA ASN A 115 -12.64 19.63 -5.72
C ASN A 115 -11.28 20.18 -5.25
N GLY A 116 -10.17 19.77 -5.87
CA GLY A 116 -8.83 20.12 -5.43
C GLY A 116 -8.28 19.20 -4.33
N ASP A 117 -8.90 18.04 -4.11
CA ASP A 117 -8.53 17.05 -3.08
C ASP A 117 -7.60 15.93 -3.61
#